data_AF-A0A397VHM4-F1
#
_entry.id   AF-A0A397VHM4-F1
#
_cell.length_a   1.000
_cell.length_b   1.000
_cell.length_c   1.000
_cell.angle_alpha   90.00
_cell.angle_beta   90.00
_cell.angle_gamma   90.00
#
_symmetry.space_group_name_H-M   'P 1'
#
loop_
_entity.id
_entity.type
_entity.pdbx_description
1 polymer ?
#
loop_
_entity_poly.entity_id
_entity_poly.type
_entity_poly.pdbx_seq_one_letter_code
_entity_poly.pdbx_strand_id
1 'polypeptide(L)'
;MSKLYIQNELPTEILIFIFKRVRFPKDLILSCRRIAKLSKNPQVKAAWIIYQFGAAHCLFHAIKLGSSFLDVTVAQAIIAQGGILSRYFVQRLHMNFGAYDNKLIDLRIAHGVGSSQFQKSQNIPWASNLPIPVYTFLLEAATEIYKSDLCLKGNDMELFHFYTGGPQTIHYAPLVLAKNIEQIKELILRFKFIPLPPRNLDNLPENNNLENITLEEYPPKDGHENNRQLLTIARSVLICKDVVNLWKEIGYYEICYDVNDLVMQGALIIMFHPQPSSRWSMPDIKTINARLTELIEVGFQLTYCVILDILLVFEKRLDQIGKILLESFAEIKQESLVNLLRNCLIETINRKLKFKNQPVLNFMYKFLPDSPEIESD
;
A
#
# COMPACT_ATOMS: atom_id res chain seq x y z
N MET A 1 29.82 -41.97 30.44
CA MET A 1 28.52 -42.36 29.83
C MET A 1 27.42 -41.50 30.45
N SER A 2 26.90 -40.52 29.72
CA SER A 2 25.60 -39.88 30.02
C SER A 2 24.94 -39.41 28.72
N LYS A 3 24.67 -40.37 27.83
CA LYS A 3 23.65 -40.22 26.78
C LYS A 3 22.30 -40.45 27.45
N LEU A 4 21.71 -39.40 28.01
CA LEU A 4 20.31 -39.42 28.47
C LEU A 4 19.73 -38.00 28.56
N TYR A 5 19.61 -37.35 27.39
CA TYR A 5 18.63 -36.30 27.15
C TYR A 5 18.18 -36.45 25.69
N ILE A 6 17.21 -37.33 25.43
CA ILE A 6 16.35 -37.12 24.28
C ILE A 6 15.03 -36.59 24.85
N GLN A 7 14.42 -35.65 24.11
CA GLN A 7 13.01 -35.28 24.12
C GLN A 7 12.61 -34.06 24.96
N ASN A 8 13.05 -32.88 24.52
CA ASN A 8 12.14 -31.74 24.27
C ASN A 8 12.78 -30.75 23.29
N GLU A 9 13.53 -31.27 22.32
CA GLU A 9 13.97 -30.44 21.20
C GLU A 9 12.76 -30.18 20.31
N LEU A 10 12.42 -28.89 20.11
CA LEU A 10 11.36 -28.53 19.17
C LEU A 10 11.65 -29.16 17.80
N PRO A 11 10.68 -29.86 17.19
CA PRO A 11 10.82 -30.37 15.83
C PRO A 11 11.17 -29.26 14.85
N THR A 12 11.84 -29.61 13.76
CA THR A 12 12.25 -28.64 12.74
C THR A 12 11.06 -27.89 12.15
N GLU A 13 9.93 -28.57 12.00
CA GLU A 13 8.66 -28.03 11.52
C GLU A 13 8.15 -26.93 12.45
N ILE A 14 8.25 -27.14 13.76
CA ILE A 14 7.85 -26.14 14.76
C ILE A 14 8.82 -24.95 14.76
N LEU A 15 10.13 -25.20 14.61
CA LEU A 15 11.10 -24.10 14.48
C LEU A 15 10.86 -23.25 13.23
N ILE A 16 10.51 -23.87 12.10
CA ILE A 16 10.13 -23.15 10.87
C ILE A 16 8.84 -22.34 11.12
N PHE A 17 7.86 -22.93 11.80
CA PHE A 17 6.60 -22.27 12.15
C PHE A 17 6.78 -21.04 13.04
N ILE A 18 7.72 -21.12 13.99
CA ILE A 18 8.12 -19.99 14.84
C ILE A 18 8.88 -18.97 13.98
N PHE A 19 9.90 -19.41 13.25
CA PHE A 19 10.77 -18.54 12.46
C PHE A 19 9.98 -17.66 11.49
N LYS A 20 9.05 -18.24 10.73
CA LYS A 20 8.25 -17.49 9.74
C LYS A 20 7.40 -16.37 10.36
N ARG A 21 7.07 -16.46 11.65
CA ARG A 21 6.25 -15.47 12.38
C ARG A 21 7.05 -14.34 13.00
N VAL A 22 8.37 -14.47 13.08
CA VAL A 22 9.21 -13.43 13.67
C VAL A 22 9.50 -12.37 12.61
N ARG A 23 9.00 -11.15 12.83
CA ARG A 23 9.16 -10.01 11.91
C ARG A 23 10.63 -9.64 11.67
N PHE A 24 11.45 -9.69 12.71
CA PHE A 24 12.88 -9.39 12.64
C PHE A 24 13.68 -10.57 13.19
N PRO A 25 13.97 -11.59 12.35
CA PRO A 25 14.55 -12.84 12.85
C PRO A 25 16.05 -12.73 13.20
N LYS A 26 16.68 -11.55 13.08
CA LYS A 26 18.12 -11.36 13.27
C LYS A 26 18.58 -11.81 14.65
N ASP A 27 17.92 -11.36 15.70
CA ASP A 27 18.30 -11.72 17.08
C ASP A 27 18.11 -13.22 17.32
N LEU A 28 17.02 -13.78 16.80
CA LEU A 28 16.74 -15.22 16.88
C LEU A 28 17.79 -16.07 16.15
N ILE A 29 18.27 -15.60 15.00
CA ILE A 29 19.36 -16.22 14.23
C ILE A 29 20.67 -16.17 15.03
N LEU A 30 20.97 -15.04 15.69
CA LEU A 30 22.21 -14.89 16.46
C LEU A 30 22.20 -15.71 17.75
N SER A 31 21.05 -15.87 18.39
CA SER A 31 20.93 -16.60 19.66
C SER A 31 20.82 -18.11 19.51
N CYS A 32 20.42 -18.64 18.34
CA CYS A 32 20.18 -20.07 18.15
C CYS A 32 20.85 -20.65 16.89
N ARG A 33 21.86 -21.53 17.08
CA ARG A 33 22.57 -22.18 15.96
C ARG A 33 21.67 -22.99 15.03
N ARG A 34 20.64 -23.67 15.57
CA ARG A 34 19.68 -24.43 14.76
C ARG A 34 18.89 -23.49 13.85
N ILE A 35 18.42 -22.36 14.38
CA ILE A 35 17.71 -21.35 13.60
C ILE A 35 18.63 -20.67 12.60
N ALA A 36 19.89 -20.39 12.97
CA ALA A 36 20.90 -19.87 12.06
C ALA A 36 21.17 -20.80 10.86
N LYS A 37 21.07 -22.12 11.07
CA LYS A 37 21.17 -23.09 9.98
C LYS A 37 19.90 -23.09 9.12
N LEU A 38 18.72 -23.02 9.74
CA LEU A 38 17.43 -22.96 9.05
C LEU A 38 17.26 -21.70 8.21
N SER A 39 17.71 -20.53 8.69
CA SER A 39 17.58 -19.26 7.99
C SER A 39 18.40 -19.17 6.69
N LYS A 40 19.34 -20.10 6.49
CA LYS A 40 20.09 -20.24 5.24
C LYS A 40 19.37 -21.09 4.19
N ASN A 41 18.33 -21.85 4.57
CA ASN A 41 17.57 -22.68 3.65
C ASN A 41 16.66 -21.78 2.76
N PRO A 42 16.78 -21.86 1.41
CA PRO A 42 15.96 -21.07 0.50
C PRO A 42 14.45 -21.25 0.70
N GLN A 43 14.00 -22.48 1.00
CA GLN A 43 12.59 -22.78 1.24
C GLN A 43 12.07 -22.10 2.51
N VAL A 44 12.91 -21.98 3.54
CA VAL A 44 12.56 -21.31 4.81
C VAL A 44 12.54 -19.79 4.62
N LYS A 45 13.52 -19.24 3.86
CA LYS A 45 13.53 -17.81 3.48
C LYS A 45 12.28 -17.44 2.67
N ALA A 46 11.92 -18.26 1.68
CA ALA A 46 10.71 -18.09 0.88
C ALA A 46 9.44 -18.12 1.74
N ALA A 47 9.30 -19.14 2.61
CA ALA A 47 8.17 -19.24 3.53
C ALA A 47 8.07 -18.03 4.48
N TRP A 48 9.21 -17.53 4.97
CA TRP A 48 9.25 -16.34 5.83
C TRP A 48 8.82 -15.08 5.06
N ILE A 49 9.39 -14.79 3.89
CA ILE A 49 9.07 -13.55 3.16
C ILE A 49 7.62 -13.53 2.67
N ILE A 50 7.08 -14.68 2.23
CA ILE A 50 5.67 -14.80 1.84
C ILE A 50 4.76 -14.59 3.06
N TYR A 51 5.12 -15.14 4.23
CA TYR A 51 4.33 -14.94 5.45
C TYR A 51 4.34 -13.49 5.92
N GLN A 52 5.47 -12.79 5.81
CA GLN A 52 5.62 -11.43 6.33
C GLN A 52 5.02 -10.36 5.41
N PHE A 53 5.04 -10.57 4.10
CA PHE A 53 4.70 -9.54 3.11
C PHE A 53 3.62 -9.97 2.10
N GLY A 54 3.01 -11.14 2.30
CA GLY A 54 2.01 -11.69 1.40
C GLY A 54 2.58 -12.21 0.08
N ALA A 55 1.79 -12.99 -0.64
CA ALA A 55 2.17 -13.55 -1.93
C ALA A 55 2.40 -12.45 -3.00
N ALA A 56 1.62 -11.37 -2.92
CA ALA A 56 1.60 -10.25 -3.85
C ALA A 56 2.90 -9.43 -3.88
N HIS A 57 3.49 -9.16 -2.71
CA HIS A 57 4.63 -8.24 -2.60
C HIS A 57 5.92 -8.88 -2.11
N CYS A 58 5.94 -10.20 -1.84
CA CYS A 58 7.12 -10.90 -1.35
C CYS A 58 8.37 -10.71 -2.21
N LEU A 59 8.26 -10.72 -3.55
CA LEU A 59 9.39 -10.52 -4.45
C LEU A 59 9.94 -9.09 -4.38
N PHE A 60 9.07 -8.09 -4.28
CA PHE A 60 9.47 -6.69 -4.09
C PHE A 60 10.28 -6.53 -2.79
N HIS A 61 9.78 -7.07 -1.68
CA HIS A 61 10.48 -7.00 -0.41
C HIS A 61 11.78 -7.84 -0.39
N ALA A 62 11.80 -9.00 -1.05
CA ALA A 62 13.01 -9.82 -1.15
C ALA A 62 14.15 -9.07 -1.86
N ILE A 63 13.86 -8.33 -2.93
CA ILE A 63 14.84 -7.49 -3.62
C ILE A 63 15.33 -6.36 -2.71
N LYS A 64 14.43 -5.71 -1.97
CA LYS A 64 14.80 -4.63 -1.04
C LYS A 64 15.65 -5.08 0.15
N LEU A 65 15.53 -6.35 0.56
CA LEU A 65 16.44 -6.94 1.55
C LEU A 65 17.87 -7.18 0.99
N GLY A 66 18.03 -7.11 -0.33
CA GLY A 66 19.31 -7.12 -1.02
C GLY A 66 19.88 -8.51 -1.27
N SER A 67 21.06 -8.52 -1.88
CA SER A 67 21.75 -9.73 -2.37
C SER A 67 22.16 -10.72 -1.26
N SER A 68 22.26 -10.27 0.00
CA SER A 68 22.50 -11.17 1.14
C SER A 68 21.31 -12.07 1.45
N PHE A 69 20.10 -11.60 1.11
CA PHE A 69 18.87 -12.34 1.30
C PHE A 69 18.49 -13.14 0.05
N LEU A 70 18.47 -12.48 -1.10
CA LEU A 70 17.93 -12.99 -2.36
C LEU A 70 19.02 -13.45 -3.32
N ASP A 71 19.02 -14.74 -3.61
CA ASP A 71 19.73 -15.39 -4.71
C ASP A 71 18.73 -16.13 -5.62
N VAL A 72 19.22 -16.79 -6.68
CA VAL A 72 18.37 -17.52 -7.65
C VAL A 72 17.58 -18.63 -6.97
N THR A 73 18.17 -19.35 -6.01
CA THR A 73 17.50 -20.46 -5.32
C THR A 73 16.37 -19.97 -4.42
N VAL A 74 16.55 -18.80 -3.79
CA VAL A 74 15.50 -18.14 -3.01
C VAL A 74 14.39 -17.60 -3.92
N ALA A 75 14.74 -16.96 -5.04
CA ALA A 75 13.76 -16.48 -6.01
C ALA A 75 12.89 -17.63 -6.56
N GLN A 76 13.53 -18.75 -6.92
CA GLN A 76 12.85 -19.97 -7.36
C GLN A 76 11.94 -20.53 -6.26
N ALA A 77 12.42 -20.60 -5.02
CA ALA A 77 11.62 -21.07 -3.90
C ALA A 77 10.41 -20.17 -3.62
N ILE A 78 10.53 -18.84 -3.77
CA ILE A 78 9.41 -17.90 -3.62
C ILE A 78 8.33 -18.19 -4.66
N ILE A 79 8.69 -18.30 -5.95
CA ILE A 79 7.72 -18.59 -7.02
C ILE A 79 7.08 -19.96 -6.81
N ALA A 80 7.87 -20.99 -6.48
CA ALA A 80 7.38 -22.34 -6.24
C ALA A 80 6.42 -22.45 -5.04
N GLN A 81 6.55 -21.56 -4.04
CA GLN A 81 5.67 -21.50 -2.87
C GLN A 81 4.48 -20.54 -3.04
N GLY A 82 4.23 -20.04 -4.25
CA GLY A 82 3.05 -19.21 -4.54
C GLY A 82 3.30 -17.70 -4.46
N GLY A 83 4.55 -17.25 -4.39
CA GLY A 83 4.88 -15.84 -4.63
C GLY A 83 4.50 -15.42 -6.05
N ILE A 84 3.84 -14.28 -6.18
CA ILE A 84 3.24 -13.85 -7.45
C ILE A 84 4.26 -13.07 -8.28
N LEU A 85 4.63 -13.60 -9.44
CA LEU A 85 5.44 -12.90 -10.43
C LEU A 85 4.52 -12.15 -11.41
N SER A 86 4.01 -10.99 -11.00
CA SER A 86 3.12 -10.19 -11.85
C SER A 86 3.84 -9.56 -13.04
N ARG A 87 3.13 -9.40 -14.16
CA ARG A 87 3.68 -8.72 -15.34
C ARG A 87 4.12 -7.30 -15.00
N TYR A 88 3.30 -6.58 -14.23
CA TYR A 88 3.60 -5.23 -13.79
C TYR A 88 4.85 -5.13 -12.92
N PHE A 89 5.04 -6.06 -11.99
CA PHE A 89 6.26 -6.12 -11.18
C PHE A 89 7.51 -6.25 -12.07
N VAL A 90 7.46 -7.09 -13.10
CA VAL A 90 8.58 -7.30 -14.03
C VAL A 90 8.84 -6.07 -14.90
N GLN A 91 7.81 -5.39 -15.37
CA GLN A 91 7.93 -4.09 -16.05
C GLN A 91 8.64 -3.06 -15.14
N ARG A 92 8.20 -2.95 -13.88
CA ARG A 92 8.79 -2.04 -12.88
C ARG A 92 10.21 -2.42 -12.51
N LEU A 93 10.51 -3.71 -12.40
CA LEU A 93 11.85 -4.24 -12.18
C LEU A 93 12.78 -3.85 -13.35
N HIS A 94 12.35 -4.08 -14.59
CA HIS A 94 13.12 -3.75 -15.79
C HIS A 94 13.43 -2.25 -15.89
N MET A 95 12.50 -1.37 -15.50
CA MET A 95 12.72 0.08 -15.47
C MET A 95 13.77 0.53 -14.44
N ASN A 96 13.98 -0.24 -13.36
CA ASN A 96 14.81 0.16 -12.22
C ASN A 96 16.09 -0.69 -12.06
N PHE A 97 16.34 -1.63 -12.98
CA PHE A 97 17.49 -2.50 -12.95
C PHE A 97 18.72 -1.86 -13.60
N GLY A 98 19.90 -2.16 -13.04
CA GLY A 98 21.19 -1.72 -13.57
C GLY A 98 21.75 -0.46 -12.91
N ALA A 99 23.06 -0.26 -13.06
CA ALA A 99 23.75 0.91 -12.54
C ALA A 99 23.55 2.12 -13.46
N TYR A 100 23.50 3.30 -12.86
CA TYR A 100 23.63 4.55 -13.61
C TYR A 100 25.09 4.83 -13.96
N ASP A 101 25.29 5.45 -15.12
CA ASP A 101 26.57 6.07 -15.45
C ASP A 101 26.67 7.43 -14.73
N ASN A 102 27.38 7.44 -13.60
CA ASN A 102 27.59 8.65 -12.80
C ASN A 102 28.25 9.77 -13.61
N LYS A 103 29.17 9.46 -14.54
CA LYS A 103 29.83 10.46 -15.37
C LYS A 103 28.84 11.11 -16.33
N LEU A 104 27.92 10.33 -16.89
CA LEU A 104 26.83 10.87 -17.72
C LEU A 104 25.87 11.74 -16.89
N ILE A 105 25.56 11.34 -15.66
CA ILE A 105 24.74 12.16 -14.75
C ILE A 105 25.43 13.51 -14.48
N ASP A 106 26.73 13.49 -14.14
CA ASP A 106 27.51 14.68 -13.87
C ASP A 106 27.53 15.62 -15.08
N LEU A 107 27.73 15.08 -16.28
CA LEU A 107 27.69 15.85 -17.54
C LEU A 107 26.31 16.44 -17.82
N ARG A 108 25.23 15.70 -17.58
CA ARG A 108 23.85 16.20 -17.72
C ARG A 108 23.57 17.37 -16.79
N ILE A 109 24.04 17.28 -15.54
CA ILE A 109 23.95 18.36 -14.55
C ILE A 109 24.77 19.56 -15.01
N ALA A 110 26.02 19.36 -15.45
CA ALA A 110 26.92 20.43 -15.87
C ALA A 110 26.42 21.20 -17.10
N HIS A 111 25.75 20.52 -18.04
CA HIS A 111 25.24 21.12 -19.27
C HIS A 111 23.78 21.59 -19.18
N GLY A 112 23.13 21.48 -18.02
CA GLY A 112 21.70 21.79 -17.86
C GLY A 112 20.78 20.92 -18.72
N VAL A 113 21.29 19.80 -19.22
CA VAL A 113 20.57 18.83 -20.06
C VAL A 113 19.96 17.78 -19.14
N GLY A 114 18.88 18.17 -18.48
CA GLY A 114 18.15 17.32 -17.55
C GLY A 114 17.13 18.16 -16.81
N SER A 115 15.99 17.56 -16.43
CA SER A 115 15.14 18.20 -15.43
C SER A 115 16.01 18.58 -14.22
N SER A 116 15.69 19.69 -13.57
CA SER A 116 16.32 20.22 -12.35
C SER A 116 16.33 19.25 -11.14
N GLN A 117 16.00 17.98 -11.37
CA GLN A 117 15.79 16.88 -10.44
C GLN A 117 16.98 15.92 -10.31
N PHE A 118 17.91 15.87 -11.28
CA PHE A 118 19.16 15.11 -11.13
C PHE A 118 20.04 15.65 -9.99
N GLN A 119 19.86 16.92 -9.62
CA GLN A 119 20.62 17.58 -8.56
C GLN A 119 20.17 17.22 -7.14
N LYS A 120 18.99 16.59 -6.94
CA LYS A 120 18.38 16.46 -5.59
C LYS A 120 18.13 15.04 -5.06
N SER A 121 18.37 13.96 -5.82
CA SER A 121 18.35 12.62 -5.22
C SER A 121 19.37 11.68 -5.85
N GLN A 122 20.48 11.49 -5.12
CA GLN A 122 21.41 10.37 -5.26
C GLN A 122 20.80 9.04 -4.79
N ASN A 123 19.47 8.88 -4.90
CA ASN A 123 18.82 7.65 -4.48
C ASN A 123 18.96 6.62 -5.60
N ILE A 124 19.83 5.65 -5.34
CA ILE A 124 20.02 4.45 -6.13
C ILE A 124 18.66 3.72 -6.27
N PRO A 125 18.21 3.37 -7.50
CA PRO A 125 16.91 2.72 -7.70
C PRO A 125 16.83 1.42 -6.92
N TRP A 126 15.64 1.09 -6.42
CA TRP A 126 15.42 -0.04 -5.50
C TRP A 126 15.89 -1.41 -6.02
N ALA A 127 15.96 -1.59 -7.33
CA ALA A 127 16.38 -2.83 -7.99
C ALA A 127 17.74 -2.74 -8.71
N SER A 128 18.43 -1.61 -8.63
CA SER A 128 19.68 -1.37 -9.37
C SER A 128 20.83 -2.32 -8.97
N ASN A 129 20.90 -2.67 -7.69
CA ASN A 129 21.91 -3.57 -7.12
C ASN A 129 21.49 -5.04 -7.14
N LEU A 130 20.40 -5.38 -7.85
CA LEU A 130 19.97 -6.77 -7.97
C LEU A 130 21.06 -7.59 -8.70
N PRO A 131 21.47 -8.77 -8.20
CA PRO A 131 22.42 -9.60 -8.92
C PRO A 131 21.90 -9.98 -10.30
N ILE A 132 22.74 -9.87 -11.34
CA ILE A 132 22.39 -10.21 -12.72
C ILE A 132 21.75 -11.61 -12.82
N PRO A 133 22.27 -12.67 -12.17
CA PRO A 133 21.64 -14.00 -12.27
C PRO A 133 20.20 -14.03 -11.75
N VAL A 134 19.88 -13.25 -10.71
CA VAL A 134 18.52 -13.16 -10.16
C VAL A 134 17.62 -12.40 -11.12
N TYR A 135 18.10 -11.28 -11.66
CA TYR A 135 17.37 -10.51 -12.67
C TYR A 135 17.04 -11.36 -13.91
N THR A 136 18.04 -12.05 -14.46
CA THR A 136 17.88 -12.94 -15.61
C THR A 136 16.87 -14.05 -15.33
N PHE A 137 16.98 -14.72 -14.17
CA PHE A 137 16.04 -15.75 -13.76
C PHE A 137 14.59 -15.24 -13.71
N LEU A 138 14.35 -14.08 -13.07
CA LEU A 138 13.00 -13.50 -12.98
C LEU A 138 12.46 -13.12 -14.36
N LEU A 139 13.32 -12.62 -15.25
CA LEU A 139 12.93 -12.23 -16.60
C LEU A 139 12.60 -13.45 -17.47
N GLU A 140 13.39 -14.51 -17.39
CA GLU A 140 13.14 -15.78 -18.08
C GLU A 140 11.85 -16.42 -17.59
N ALA A 141 11.64 -16.48 -16.27
CA ALA A 141 10.40 -16.98 -15.68
C ALA A 141 9.17 -16.17 -16.15
N ALA A 142 9.28 -14.84 -16.19
CA ALA A 142 8.21 -13.99 -16.70
C ALA A 142 7.96 -14.17 -18.20
N THR A 143 9.03 -14.37 -18.99
CA THR A 143 8.94 -14.62 -20.42
C THR A 143 8.24 -15.95 -20.71
N GLU A 144 8.48 -16.98 -19.90
CA GLU A 144 7.79 -18.26 -20.05
C GLU A 144 6.30 -18.15 -19.71
N ILE A 145 5.95 -17.40 -18.66
CA ILE A 145 4.55 -17.21 -18.22
C ILE A 145 3.77 -16.37 -19.24
N TYR A 146 4.31 -15.22 -19.66
CA TYR A 146 3.57 -14.22 -20.44
C TYR A 146 3.89 -14.24 -21.94
N LYS A 147 4.97 -14.90 -22.35
CA LYS A 147 5.39 -15.03 -23.76
C LYS A 147 5.44 -13.67 -24.45
N SER A 148 4.78 -13.53 -25.59
CA SER A 148 4.67 -12.27 -26.34
C SER A 148 3.98 -11.15 -25.57
N ASP A 149 3.17 -11.47 -24.55
CA ASP A 149 2.35 -10.51 -23.82
C ASP A 149 3.10 -9.86 -22.64
N LEU A 150 4.38 -10.18 -22.43
CA LEU A 150 5.19 -9.62 -21.34
C LEU A 150 5.32 -8.09 -21.44
N CYS A 151 5.42 -7.56 -22.67
CA CYS A 151 5.48 -6.11 -22.95
C CYS A 151 6.38 -5.34 -21.98
N LEU A 152 7.71 -5.61 -21.96
CA LEU A 152 8.65 -5.04 -20.98
C LEU A 152 8.73 -3.51 -20.95
N LYS A 153 8.43 -2.85 -22.06
CA LYS A 153 8.36 -1.38 -22.16
C LYS A 153 6.97 -0.83 -21.85
N GLY A 154 6.01 -1.68 -21.52
CA GLY A 154 4.66 -1.32 -21.11
C GLY A 154 4.59 -0.90 -19.65
N ASN A 155 3.38 -0.50 -19.24
CA ASN A 155 3.07 -0.06 -17.89
C ASN A 155 1.62 -0.44 -17.57
N ASP A 156 1.43 -1.57 -16.89
CA ASP A 156 0.09 -2.07 -16.59
C ASP A 156 -0.73 -1.13 -15.68
N MET A 157 -0.09 -0.32 -14.83
CA MET A 157 -0.78 0.70 -14.03
C MET A 157 -1.38 1.80 -14.90
N GLU A 158 -0.66 2.23 -15.94
CA GLU A 158 -1.18 3.18 -16.92
C GLU A 158 -2.27 2.56 -17.78
N LEU A 159 -2.10 1.31 -18.20
CA LEU A 159 -3.15 0.58 -18.92
C LEU A 159 -4.43 0.46 -18.07
N PHE A 160 -4.29 0.10 -16.79
CA PHE A 160 -5.38 0.06 -15.83
C PHE A 160 -6.06 1.43 -15.69
N HIS A 161 -5.27 2.50 -15.56
CA HIS A 161 -5.78 3.87 -15.50
C HIS A 161 -6.70 4.20 -16.69
N PHE A 162 -6.31 3.83 -17.92
CA PHE A 162 -7.15 4.04 -19.10
C PHE A 162 -8.40 3.16 -19.10
N TYR A 163 -8.27 1.87 -18.76
CA TYR A 163 -9.43 0.97 -18.72
C TYR A 163 -10.47 1.38 -17.70
N THR A 164 -10.08 1.94 -16.56
CA THR A 164 -10.99 2.41 -15.51
C THR A 164 -11.51 3.83 -15.72
N GLY A 165 -11.23 4.47 -16.86
CA GLY A 165 -11.69 5.83 -17.16
C GLY A 165 -10.97 6.93 -16.38
N GLY A 166 -9.71 6.72 -16.03
CA GLY A 166 -8.87 7.66 -15.29
C GLY A 166 -8.82 9.08 -15.87
N PRO A 167 -8.66 9.26 -17.20
CA PRO A 167 -8.68 10.59 -17.82
C PRO A 167 -10.06 11.28 -17.83
N GLN A 168 -11.13 10.52 -17.59
CA GLN A 168 -12.49 11.04 -17.61
C GLN A 168 -12.86 11.68 -16.28
N THR A 169 -13.91 12.49 -16.25
CA THR A 169 -14.51 12.95 -14.98
C THR A 169 -15.21 11.79 -14.27
N ILE A 170 -15.48 11.96 -12.97
CA ILE A 170 -16.07 10.89 -12.14
C ILE A 170 -17.42 10.40 -12.67
N HIS A 171 -18.17 11.23 -13.37
CA HIS A 171 -19.47 10.87 -13.93
C HIS A 171 -19.38 9.94 -15.16
N TYR A 172 -18.33 10.08 -15.98
CA TYR A 172 -18.17 9.27 -17.20
C TYR A 172 -17.29 8.03 -16.98
N ALA A 173 -16.44 8.03 -15.96
CA ALA A 173 -15.57 6.90 -15.66
C ALA A 173 -16.31 5.55 -15.44
N PRO A 174 -17.49 5.50 -14.79
CA PRO A 174 -18.27 4.26 -14.69
C PRO A 174 -18.62 3.62 -16.03
N LEU A 175 -18.95 4.43 -17.04
CA LEU A 175 -19.28 3.93 -18.39
C LEU A 175 -18.05 3.33 -19.07
N VAL A 176 -16.89 3.96 -18.92
CA VAL A 176 -15.62 3.47 -19.47
C VAL A 176 -15.20 2.17 -18.79
N LEU A 177 -15.28 2.12 -17.45
CA LEU A 177 -14.97 0.91 -16.69
C LEU A 177 -15.88 -0.25 -17.10
N ALA A 178 -17.19 -0.02 -17.18
CA ALA A 178 -18.16 -1.04 -17.59
C ALA A 178 -17.87 -1.56 -19.01
N LYS A 179 -17.51 -0.66 -19.95
CA LYS A 179 -17.14 -1.04 -21.32
C LYS A 179 -15.88 -1.91 -21.37
N ASN A 180 -14.93 -1.68 -20.47
CA ASN A 180 -13.62 -2.35 -20.47
C ASN A 180 -13.48 -3.43 -19.38
N ILE A 181 -14.60 -3.89 -18.78
CA ILE A 181 -14.54 -4.78 -17.61
C ILE A 181 -13.83 -6.09 -17.89
N GLU A 182 -13.97 -6.65 -19.10
CA GLU A 182 -13.30 -7.89 -19.49
C GLU A 182 -11.78 -7.69 -19.65
N GLN A 183 -11.34 -6.53 -20.15
CA GLN A 183 -9.92 -6.19 -20.22
C GLN A 183 -9.33 -5.94 -18.82
N ILE A 184 -10.11 -5.38 -17.89
CA ILE A 184 -9.71 -5.23 -16.49
C ILE A 184 -9.56 -6.60 -15.82
N LYS A 185 -10.53 -7.51 -16.03
CA LYS A 185 -10.44 -8.90 -15.55
C LYS A 185 -9.23 -9.60 -16.14
N GLU A 186 -8.98 -9.48 -17.43
CA GLU A 186 -7.78 -10.07 -18.06
C GLU A 186 -6.50 -9.50 -17.44
N LEU A 187 -6.42 -8.18 -17.25
CA LEU A 187 -5.27 -7.53 -16.64
C LEU A 187 -4.97 -8.04 -15.23
N ILE A 188 -6.00 -8.19 -14.38
CA ILE A 188 -5.82 -8.68 -13.01
C ILE A 188 -5.64 -10.20 -13.00
N LEU A 189 -6.51 -10.97 -13.63
CA LEU A 189 -6.54 -12.43 -13.48
C LEU A 189 -5.45 -13.14 -14.29
N ARG A 190 -5.24 -12.74 -15.55
CA ARG A 190 -4.25 -13.37 -16.46
C ARG A 190 -2.87 -12.77 -16.24
N PHE A 191 -2.75 -11.45 -16.23
CA PHE A 191 -1.47 -10.75 -16.09
C PHE A 191 -1.05 -10.48 -14.64
N LYS A 192 -1.88 -10.91 -13.68
CA LYS A 192 -1.63 -10.81 -12.24
C LYS A 192 -1.37 -9.37 -11.80
N PHE A 193 -2.01 -8.40 -12.44
CA PHE A 193 -1.77 -6.98 -12.17
C PHE A 193 -1.99 -6.66 -10.69
N ILE A 194 -0.91 -6.24 -10.03
CA ILE A 194 -0.86 -5.89 -8.61
C ILE A 194 -0.04 -4.60 -8.50
N PRO A 195 -0.58 -3.50 -7.96
CA PRO A 195 0.22 -2.30 -7.68
C PRO A 195 1.37 -2.65 -6.72
N LEU A 196 2.53 -2.00 -6.87
CA LEU A 196 3.60 -2.14 -5.87
C LEU A 196 3.11 -1.60 -4.50
N PRO A 197 3.68 -2.07 -3.38
CA PRO A 197 3.15 -1.70 -2.08
C PRO A 197 3.26 -0.17 -1.85
N PRO A 198 2.31 0.43 -1.12
CA PRO A 198 2.42 1.82 -0.71
C PRO A 198 3.66 2.04 0.16
N ARG A 199 4.13 3.29 0.24
CA ARG A 199 5.18 3.63 1.22
C ARG A 199 4.62 3.49 2.61
N ASN A 200 5.34 2.75 3.46
CA ASN A 200 5.03 2.79 4.87
C ASN A 200 5.47 4.16 5.42
N LEU A 201 4.50 4.95 5.88
CA LEU A 201 4.72 6.26 6.50
C LEU A 201 5.67 6.17 7.72
N ASP A 202 5.80 5.00 8.33
CA ASP A 202 6.71 4.71 9.45
C ASP A 202 8.20 5.00 9.15
N ASN A 203 8.63 5.00 7.88
CA ASN A 203 10.05 5.10 7.48
C ASN A 203 10.43 6.41 6.78
N LEU A 204 9.53 7.40 6.71
CA LEU A 204 9.84 8.69 6.08
C LEU A 204 10.65 9.59 7.03
N PRO A 205 11.77 10.19 6.58
CA PRO A 205 12.48 11.19 7.37
C PRO A 205 11.56 12.37 7.68
N GLU A 206 11.70 12.92 8.88
CA GLU A 206 10.77 13.87 9.52
C GLU A 206 10.51 15.17 8.74
N ASN A 207 11.25 15.43 7.67
CA ASN A 207 11.24 16.69 6.92
C ASN A 207 10.39 16.71 5.64
N ASN A 208 9.70 15.62 5.28
CA ASN A 208 8.79 15.65 4.15
C ASN A 208 7.41 16.13 4.63
N ASN A 209 7.28 17.44 4.84
CA ASN A 209 5.98 18.08 5.00
C ASN A 209 5.08 17.67 3.83
N LEU A 210 3.85 17.26 4.16
CA LEU A 210 2.76 16.92 3.24
C LEU A 210 2.43 18.06 2.24
N GLU A 211 2.96 19.26 2.48
CA GLU A 211 2.76 20.48 1.68
C GLU A 211 3.72 20.63 0.49
N ASN A 212 4.80 19.86 0.42
CA ASN A 212 5.64 19.85 -0.78
C ASN A 212 5.19 18.72 -1.70
N ILE A 213 4.14 18.98 -2.48
CA ILE A 213 3.90 18.28 -3.75
C ILE A 213 5.01 18.72 -4.72
N THR A 214 6.26 18.36 -4.42
CA THR A 214 7.23 18.17 -5.49
C THR A 214 6.62 17.09 -6.37
N LEU A 215 6.49 17.38 -7.67
CA LEU A 215 6.13 16.39 -8.69
C LEU A 215 7.05 15.19 -8.50
N GLU A 216 6.55 14.18 -7.82
CA GLU A 216 7.30 12.98 -7.56
C GLU A 216 7.52 12.28 -8.89
N GLU A 217 8.79 11.99 -9.20
CA GLU A 217 9.18 11.31 -10.42
C GLU A 217 8.47 9.94 -10.48
N TYR A 218 7.83 9.66 -11.61
CA TYR A 218 7.19 8.37 -11.85
C TYR A 218 7.93 7.61 -12.95
N PRO A 219 8.33 6.35 -12.71
CA PRO A 219 8.16 5.57 -11.48
C PRO A 219 9.07 6.05 -10.34
N PRO A 220 8.63 5.95 -9.07
CA PRO A 220 9.49 6.35 -7.96
C PRO A 220 10.71 5.46 -7.78
N LYS A 221 11.86 6.06 -7.45
CA LYS A 221 13.15 5.38 -7.33
C LYS A 221 13.20 4.34 -6.21
N ASP A 222 12.42 4.53 -5.13
CA ASP A 222 12.32 3.59 -4.01
C ASP A 222 11.41 2.39 -4.28
N GLY A 223 10.78 2.38 -5.46
CA GLY A 223 9.97 1.31 -6.00
C GLY A 223 8.53 1.27 -5.51
N HIS A 224 8.17 1.99 -4.45
CA HIS A 224 6.81 2.03 -3.95
C HIS A 224 5.87 2.75 -4.93
N GLU A 225 4.56 2.47 -4.85
CA GLU A 225 3.58 3.33 -5.51
C GLU A 225 3.42 4.63 -4.73
N ASN A 226 3.28 5.72 -5.48
CA ASN A 226 2.92 7.01 -4.90
C ASN A 226 1.39 7.15 -4.82
N ASN A 227 0.95 8.19 -4.12
CA ASN A 227 -0.48 8.45 -3.92
C ASN A 227 -1.26 8.66 -5.22
N ARG A 228 -0.66 9.21 -6.28
CA ARG A 228 -1.35 9.40 -7.57
C ARG A 228 -1.72 8.06 -8.22
N GLN A 229 -0.82 7.09 -8.19
CA GLN A 229 -1.09 5.75 -8.71
C GLN A 229 -2.07 4.99 -7.82
N LEU A 230 -1.91 5.07 -6.49
CA LEU A 230 -2.85 4.45 -5.56
C LEU A 230 -4.26 5.07 -5.64
N LEU A 231 -4.39 6.37 -5.94
CA LEU A 231 -5.66 7.02 -6.23
C LEU A 231 -6.35 6.45 -7.47
N THR A 232 -5.59 5.97 -8.46
CA THR A 232 -6.17 5.28 -9.63
C THR A 232 -6.83 3.97 -9.19
N ILE A 233 -6.16 3.20 -8.34
CA ILE A 233 -6.70 1.97 -7.74
C ILE A 233 -7.94 2.29 -6.90
N ALA A 234 -7.84 3.21 -5.95
CA ALA A 234 -8.94 3.60 -5.08
C ALA A 234 -10.18 4.08 -5.85
N ARG A 235 -9.98 4.89 -6.90
CA ARG A 235 -11.07 5.36 -7.76
C ARG A 235 -11.78 4.22 -8.47
N SER A 236 -11.05 3.22 -8.96
CA SER A 236 -11.66 2.05 -9.60
C SER A 236 -12.57 1.27 -8.64
N VAL A 237 -12.15 1.12 -7.38
CA VAL A 237 -12.93 0.47 -6.32
C VAL A 237 -14.18 1.27 -5.98
N LEU A 238 -14.06 2.61 -5.89
CA LEU A 238 -15.20 3.48 -5.63
C LEU A 238 -16.27 3.41 -6.73
N ILE A 239 -15.86 3.17 -7.98
CA ILE A 239 -16.77 2.97 -9.11
C ILE A 239 -17.34 1.56 -9.13
N CYS A 240 -16.50 0.53 -8.95
CA CYS A 240 -16.87 -0.87 -9.00
C CYS A 240 -16.15 -1.65 -7.91
N LYS A 241 -16.83 -1.86 -6.78
CA LYS A 241 -16.26 -2.53 -5.60
C LYS A 241 -15.84 -3.97 -5.87
N ASP A 242 -16.51 -4.63 -6.82
CA ASP A 242 -16.26 -6.05 -7.16
C ASP A 242 -14.90 -6.29 -7.79
N VAL A 243 -14.22 -5.24 -8.29
CA VAL A 243 -12.83 -5.35 -8.78
C VAL A 243 -11.89 -5.84 -7.68
N VAL A 244 -12.19 -5.55 -6.40
CA VAL A 244 -11.43 -6.08 -5.25
C VAL A 244 -11.39 -7.60 -5.24
N ASN A 245 -12.49 -8.26 -5.62
CA ASN A 245 -12.56 -9.72 -5.62
C ASN A 245 -11.62 -10.33 -6.66
N LEU A 246 -11.36 -9.64 -7.76
CA LEU A 246 -10.38 -10.08 -8.78
C LEU A 246 -8.96 -10.11 -8.20
N TRP A 247 -8.58 -9.12 -7.39
CA TRP A 247 -7.27 -9.12 -6.71
C TRP A 247 -7.17 -10.20 -5.64
N LYS A 248 -8.23 -10.41 -4.87
CA LYS A 248 -8.28 -11.49 -3.88
C LYS A 248 -8.18 -12.87 -4.53
N GLU A 249 -8.82 -13.07 -5.68
CA GLU A 249 -8.78 -14.32 -6.44
C GLU A 249 -7.35 -14.70 -6.85
N ILE A 250 -6.51 -13.73 -7.18
CA ILE A 250 -5.11 -13.98 -7.52
C ILE A 250 -4.18 -14.05 -6.30
N GLY A 251 -4.69 -13.86 -5.08
CA GLY A 251 -3.92 -13.95 -3.84
C GLY A 251 -3.40 -12.62 -3.29
N TYR A 252 -3.89 -11.48 -3.76
CA TYR A 252 -3.59 -10.15 -3.20
C TYR A 252 -4.71 -9.73 -2.23
N TYR A 253 -4.59 -10.21 -0.99
CA TYR A 253 -5.60 -9.99 0.07
C TYR A 253 -5.44 -8.64 0.76
N GLU A 254 -4.25 -8.05 0.68
CA GLU A 254 -3.87 -6.80 1.33
C GLU A 254 -4.36 -5.56 0.56
N ILE A 255 -4.97 -5.72 -0.62
CA ILE A 255 -5.48 -4.60 -1.44
C ILE A 255 -6.36 -3.64 -0.63
N CYS A 256 -7.28 -4.16 0.19
CA CYS A 256 -8.16 -3.32 1.00
C CYS A 256 -7.38 -2.53 2.05
N TYR A 257 -6.30 -3.11 2.59
CA TYR A 257 -5.42 -2.44 3.54
C TYR A 257 -4.57 -1.36 2.84
N ASP A 258 -3.98 -1.68 1.68
CA ASP A 258 -3.05 -0.80 0.98
C ASP A 258 -3.68 0.48 0.42
N VAL A 259 -4.97 0.43 0.07
CA VAL A 259 -5.73 1.60 -0.40
C VAL A 259 -6.86 2.02 0.55
N ASN A 260 -6.83 1.55 1.81
CA ASN A 260 -7.92 1.75 2.77
C ASN A 260 -8.29 3.22 2.93
N ASP A 261 -7.31 4.04 3.27
CA ASP A 261 -7.52 5.44 3.61
C ASP A 261 -8.05 6.22 2.40
N LEU A 262 -7.49 5.96 1.21
CA LEU A 262 -7.90 6.61 -0.05
C LEU A 262 -9.34 6.23 -0.44
N VAL A 263 -9.73 4.96 -0.27
CA VAL A 263 -11.09 4.50 -0.59
C VAL A 263 -12.08 5.07 0.41
N MET A 264 -11.79 5.00 1.71
CA MET A 264 -12.70 5.49 2.75
C MET A 264 -12.88 7.02 2.68
N GLN A 265 -11.79 7.78 2.50
CA GLN A 265 -11.86 9.23 2.27
C GLN A 265 -12.58 9.55 0.96
N GLY A 266 -12.23 8.87 -0.13
CA GLY A 266 -12.81 9.12 -1.45
C GLY A 266 -14.31 8.90 -1.50
N ALA A 267 -14.83 7.90 -0.77
CA ALA A 267 -16.26 7.65 -0.66
C ALA A 267 -17.01 8.86 -0.07
N LEU A 268 -16.46 9.47 0.98
CA LEU A 268 -17.04 10.65 1.62
C LEU A 268 -16.84 11.91 0.78
N ILE A 269 -15.68 12.10 0.12
CA ILE A 269 -15.45 13.25 -0.77
C ILE A 269 -16.46 13.27 -1.92
N ILE A 270 -16.79 12.11 -2.49
CA ILE A 270 -17.81 11.99 -3.54
C ILE A 270 -19.19 12.41 -3.01
N MET A 271 -19.54 12.00 -1.79
CA MET A 271 -20.83 12.36 -1.17
C MET A 271 -20.90 13.82 -0.74
N PHE A 272 -19.81 14.38 -0.21
CA PHE A 272 -19.70 15.76 0.27
C PHE A 272 -18.87 16.61 -0.69
N HIS A 273 -19.28 16.69 -1.95
CA HIS A 273 -18.53 17.44 -2.98
C HIS A 273 -18.28 18.91 -2.52
N PRO A 274 -17.05 19.46 -2.69
CA PRO A 274 -16.74 20.84 -2.28
C PRO A 274 -17.58 21.90 -2.99
N GLN A 275 -18.01 21.59 -4.21
CA GLN A 275 -18.87 22.43 -5.06
C GLN A 275 -20.13 21.64 -5.44
N PRO A 276 -21.15 21.60 -4.57
CA PRO A 276 -22.35 20.82 -4.85
C PRO A 276 -23.11 21.39 -6.05
N SER A 277 -23.64 20.50 -6.90
CA SER A 277 -24.54 20.92 -7.99
C SER A 277 -25.90 21.37 -7.41
N SER A 278 -26.72 22.07 -8.21
CA SER A 278 -28.08 22.44 -7.81
C SER A 278 -29.00 21.26 -7.47
N ARG A 279 -28.62 20.04 -7.88
CA ARG A 279 -29.35 18.79 -7.60
C ARG A 279 -28.80 18.02 -6.40
N TRP A 280 -27.71 18.51 -5.80
CA TRP A 280 -27.12 17.84 -4.64
C TRP A 280 -27.94 18.15 -3.39
N SER A 281 -28.22 17.12 -2.61
CA SER A 281 -28.81 17.24 -1.28
C SER A 281 -27.82 16.68 -0.26
N MET A 282 -27.82 17.23 0.95
CA MET A 282 -26.96 16.77 2.02
C MET A 282 -27.25 15.28 2.32
N PRO A 283 -26.24 14.39 2.24
CA PRO A 283 -26.41 13.00 2.62
C PRO A 283 -26.83 12.89 4.08
N ASP A 284 -27.82 12.05 4.36
CA ASP A 284 -28.21 11.70 5.72
C ASP A 284 -27.32 10.55 6.27
N ILE A 285 -27.42 10.31 7.58
CA ILE A 285 -26.67 9.25 8.27
C ILE A 285 -26.90 7.88 7.62
N LYS A 286 -28.14 7.60 7.21
CA LYS A 286 -28.51 6.34 6.56
C LYS A 286 -27.78 6.14 5.23
N THR A 287 -27.68 7.19 4.41
CA THR A 287 -26.98 7.15 3.12
C THR A 287 -25.48 6.95 3.32
N ILE A 288 -24.88 7.65 4.29
CA ILE A 288 -23.46 7.52 4.62
C ILE A 288 -23.17 6.10 5.12
N ASN A 289 -23.97 5.61 6.07
CA ASN A 289 -23.82 4.27 6.63
C ASN A 289 -23.94 3.20 5.55
N ALA A 290 -24.96 3.27 4.69
CA ALA A 290 -25.13 2.31 3.60
C ALA A 290 -23.87 2.24 2.73
N ARG A 291 -23.32 3.40 2.36
CA ARG A 291 -22.11 3.46 1.53
C ARG A 291 -20.87 2.92 2.24
N LEU A 292 -20.67 3.23 3.52
CA LEU A 292 -19.52 2.73 4.28
C LEU A 292 -19.65 1.22 4.53
N THR A 293 -20.84 0.72 4.85
CA THR A 293 -21.12 -0.70 5.01
C THR A 293 -20.81 -1.48 3.73
N GLU A 294 -21.21 -0.97 2.55
CA GLU A 294 -20.88 -1.61 1.27
C GLU A 294 -19.37 -1.83 1.06
N LEU A 295 -18.53 -0.91 1.54
CA LEU A 295 -17.07 -1.00 1.45
C LEU A 295 -16.51 -1.93 2.52
N ILE A 296 -17.04 -1.85 3.74
CA ILE A 296 -16.64 -2.72 4.86
C ILE A 296 -16.93 -4.19 4.54
N GLU A 297 -18.07 -4.50 3.92
CA GLU A 297 -18.41 -5.85 3.46
C GLU A 297 -17.37 -6.44 2.49
N VAL A 298 -16.74 -5.59 1.69
CA VAL A 298 -15.69 -5.98 0.75
C VAL A 298 -14.32 -6.08 1.44
N GLY A 299 -14.17 -5.58 2.67
CA GLY A 299 -12.97 -5.75 3.50
C GLY A 299 -12.24 -4.47 3.87
N PHE A 300 -12.77 -3.29 3.51
CA PHE A 300 -12.26 -2.00 3.99
C PHE A 300 -12.56 -1.80 5.48
N GLN A 301 -11.80 -0.92 6.15
CA GLN A 301 -11.92 -0.72 7.59
C GLN A 301 -12.02 0.77 7.94
N LEU A 302 -13.08 1.12 8.67
CA LEU A 302 -13.19 2.41 9.35
C LEU A 302 -12.42 2.35 10.68
N THR A 303 -11.10 2.49 10.61
CA THR A 303 -10.23 2.58 11.79
C THR A 303 -10.29 4.00 12.38
N TYR A 304 -9.82 4.15 13.63
CA TYR A 304 -9.74 5.47 14.26
C TYR A 304 -8.78 6.41 13.53
N CYS A 305 -7.69 5.89 12.96
CA CYS A 305 -6.77 6.65 12.10
C CYS A 305 -7.49 7.17 10.84
N VAL A 306 -8.24 6.31 10.16
CA VAL A 306 -9.03 6.70 8.97
C VAL A 306 -10.03 7.79 9.30
N ILE A 307 -10.71 7.68 10.45
CA ILE A 307 -11.64 8.72 10.91
C ILE A 307 -10.91 10.05 11.09
N LEU A 308 -9.75 10.07 11.75
CA LEU A 308 -8.95 11.28 11.91
C LEU A 308 -8.53 11.86 10.55
N ASP A 309 -8.08 11.04 9.61
CA ASP A 309 -7.68 11.50 8.28
C ASP A 309 -8.86 12.08 7.50
N ILE A 310 -10.05 11.48 7.63
CA ILE A 310 -11.29 12.04 7.06
C ILE A 310 -11.59 13.42 7.67
N LEU A 311 -11.49 13.56 9.00
CA LEU A 311 -11.74 14.85 9.66
C LEU A 311 -10.74 15.91 9.20
N LEU A 312 -9.47 15.55 8.95
CA LEU A 312 -8.47 16.43 8.36
C LEU A 312 -8.85 16.86 6.94
N VAL A 313 -9.28 15.93 6.10
CA VAL A 313 -9.73 16.23 4.73
C VAL A 313 -10.89 17.24 4.73
N PHE A 314 -11.78 17.15 5.72
CA PHE A 314 -12.93 18.03 5.87
C PHE A 314 -12.74 19.17 6.86
N GLU A 315 -11.52 19.47 7.32
CA GLU A 315 -11.23 20.44 8.40
C GLU A 315 -12.04 21.73 8.26
N LYS A 316 -12.02 22.36 7.08
CA LYS A 316 -12.68 23.64 6.78
C LYS A 316 -14.22 23.57 6.77
N ARG A 317 -14.79 22.38 6.81
CA ARG A 317 -16.24 22.12 6.70
C ARG A 317 -16.79 21.34 7.89
N LEU A 318 -15.97 21.08 8.92
CA LEU A 318 -16.40 20.28 10.07
C LEU A 318 -17.61 20.86 10.80
N ASP A 319 -17.72 22.18 10.93
CA ASP A 319 -18.91 22.79 11.55
C ASP A 319 -20.20 22.55 10.75
N GLN A 320 -20.10 22.24 9.44
CA GLN A 320 -21.26 21.98 8.57
C GLN A 320 -21.65 20.50 8.54
N ILE A 321 -20.67 19.60 8.45
CA ILE A 321 -20.91 18.18 8.17
C ILE A 321 -20.36 17.24 9.24
N GLY A 322 -19.49 17.73 10.12
CA GLY A 322 -18.71 16.90 11.03
C GLY A 322 -19.58 16.15 12.05
N LYS A 323 -20.68 16.76 12.53
CA LYS A 323 -21.59 16.08 13.47
C LYS A 323 -22.25 14.85 12.83
N ILE A 324 -22.80 15.01 11.62
CA ILE A 324 -23.42 13.90 10.86
C ILE A 324 -22.39 12.80 10.57
N LEU A 325 -21.15 13.18 10.21
CA LEU A 325 -20.07 12.21 10.00
C LEU A 325 -19.75 11.42 11.27
N LEU A 326 -19.58 12.11 12.41
CA LEU A 326 -19.26 11.46 13.68
C LEU A 326 -20.38 10.55 14.18
N GLU A 327 -21.64 10.97 14.05
CA GLU A 327 -22.80 10.12 14.39
C GLU A 327 -22.85 8.87 13.51
N SER A 328 -22.64 9.01 12.19
CA SER A 328 -22.53 7.89 11.26
C SER A 328 -21.38 6.94 11.62
N PHE A 329 -20.20 7.46 11.96
CA PHE A 329 -19.05 6.63 12.35
C PHE A 329 -19.32 5.87 13.66
N ALA A 330 -19.96 6.51 14.64
CA ALA A 330 -20.34 5.87 15.90
C ALA A 330 -21.34 4.72 15.67
N GLU A 331 -22.32 4.92 14.79
CA GLU A 331 -23.27 3.86 14.39
C GLU A 331 -22.56 2.68 13.69
N ILE A 332 -21.68 2.96 12.72
CA ILE A 332 -20.92 1.93 12.01
C ILE A 332 -20.01 1.14 12.96
N LYS A 333 -19.37 1.81 13.92
CA LYS A 333 -18.50 1.16 14.91
C LYS A 333 -19.27 0.52 16.08
N GLN A 334 -20.59 0.72 16.16
CA GLN A 334 -21.46 0.23 17.24
C GLN A 334 -20.98 0.68 18.62
N GLU A 335 -20.58 1.94 18.74
CA GLU A 335 -20.13 2.53 20.00
C GLU A 335 -20.78 3.91 20.23
N SER A 336 -20.66 4.44 21.45
CA SER A 336 -21.14 5.80 21.73
C SER A 336 -20.22 6.83 21.07
N LEU A 337 -20.78 7.99 20.71
CA LEU A 337 -20.00 9.12 20.17
C LEU A 337 -18.82 9.51 21.08
N VAL A 338 -19.02 9.47 22.40
CA VAL A 338 -17.96 9.76 23.38
C VAL A 338 -16.82 8.73 23.32
N ASN A 339 -17.15 7.44 23.19
CA ASN A 339 -16.13 6.38 23.09
C ASN A 339 -15.35 6.47 21.77
N LEU A 340 -16.06 6.69 20.65
CA LEU A 340 -15.45 6.93 19.34
C LEU A 340 -14.41 8.04 19.42
N LEU A 341 -14.80 9.19 19.97
CA LEU A 341 -13.92 10.36 20.08
C LEU A 341 -12.73 10.10 21.00
N ARG A 342 -12.93 9.44 22.14
CA ARG A 342 -11.82 9.06 23.03
C ARG A 342 -10.82 8.14 22.34
N ASN A 343 -11.28 7.16 21.58
CA ASN A 343 -10.42 6.25 20.82
C ASN A 343 -9.66 6.98 19.70
N CYS A 344 -10.33 7.89 18.99
CA CYS A 344 -9.66 8.77 18.02
C CYS A 344 -8.59 9.66 18.70
N LEU A 345 -8.88 10.26 19.87
CA LEU A 345 -7.90 11.06 20.60
C LEU A 345 -6.68 10.24 21.05
N ILE A 346 -6.86 8.98 21.46
CA ILE A 346 -5.74 8.08 21.76
C ILE A 346 -4.83 7.91 20.53
N GLU A 347 -5.41 7.76 19.33
CA GLU A 347 -4.63 7.67 18.09
C GLU A 347 -3.89 8.96 17.74
N THR A 348 -4.33 10.14 18.19
CA THR A 348 -3.55 11.38 17.99
C THR A 348 -2.20 11.39 18.70
N ILE A 349 -2.08 10.61 19.79
CA ILE A 349 -0.83 10.44 20.54
C ILE A 349 0.06 9.39 19.85
N ASN A 350 -0.49 8.62 18.92
CA ASN A 350 0.25 7.64 18.16
C ASN A 350 1.34 8.34 17.33
N ARG A 351 2.60 7.95 17.54
CA ARG A 351 3.76 8.51 16.82
C ARG A 351 3.63 8.41 15.30
N LYS A 352 2.79 7.48 14.81
CA LYS A 352 2.53 7.23 13.39
C LYS A 352 1.75 8.36 12.70
N LEU A 353 0.80 8.98 13.39
CA LEU A 353 -0.09 9.99 12.79
C LEU A 353 0.52 11.40 12.81
N LYS A 354 1.50 11.67 13.69
CA LYS A 354 2.09 13.01 13.93
C LYS A 354 1.03 14.12 13.92
N PHE A 355 -0.13 13.84 14.52
CA PHE A 355 -1.31 14.68 14.40
C PHE A 355 -1.12 15.98 15.19
N LYS A 356 -1.20 17.13 14.52
CA LYS A 356 -1.03 18.46 15.15
C LYS A 356 -2.12 19.47 14.77
N ASN A 357 -3.23 19.00 14.20
CA ASN A 357 -4.27 19.89 13.68
C ASN A 357 -5.20 20.36 14.80
N GLN A 358 -4.92 21.55 15.34
CA GLN A 358 -5.70 22.14 16.43
C GLN A 358 -7.18 22.35 16.08
N PRO A 359 -7.55 22.83 14.87
CA PRO A 359 -8.95 22.92 14.46
C PRO A 359 -9.74 21.61 14.59
N VAL A 360 -9.19 20.49 14.12
CA VAL A 360 -9.85 19.19 14.23
C VAL A 360 -9.96 18.74 15.69
N LEU A 361 -8.91 18.91 16.50
CA LEU A 361 -8.95 18.59 17.93
C LEU A 361 -10.03 19.39 18.65
N ASN A 362 -10.05 20.71 18.45
CA ASN A 362 -11.05 21.60 19.04
C ASN A 362 -12.46 21.18 18.65
N PHE A 363 -12.67 20.82 17.38
CA PHE A 363 -13.95 20.31 16.91
C PHE A 363 -14.36 19.04 17.66
N MET A 364 -13.46 18.06 17.84
CA MET A 364 -13.73 16.84 18.58
C MET A 364 -14.05 17.09 20.05
N TYR A 365 -13.32 18.00 20.71
CA TYR A 365 -13.55 18.34 22.11
C TYR A 365 -14.94 18.93 22.38
N LYS A 366 -15.56 19.64 21.42
CA LYS A 366 -16.94 20.18 21.56
C LYS A 366 -17.99 19.12 21.90
N PHE A 367 -17.72 17.84 21.61
CA PHE A 367 -18.66 16.73 21.82
C PHE A 367 -18.31 15.84 23.03
N LEU A 368 -17.27 16.19 23.79
CA LEU A 368 -16.89 15.46 25.00
C LEU A 368 -17.45 16.17 26.24
N PRO A 369 -18.01 15.41 27.21
CA PRO A 369 -18.60 15.99 28.42
C PRO A 369 -17.56 16.64 29.36
N ASP A 370 -16.29 16.27 29.23
CA ASP A 370 -15.18 16.70 30.10
C ASP A 370 -14.27 17.75 29.44
N SER A 371 -14.71 18.41 28.36
CA SER A 371 -13.86 19.35 27.62
C SER A 371 -13.56 20.61 28.46
N PRO A 372 -12.30 21.06 28.57
CA PRO A 372 -12.01 22.37 29.14
C PRO A 372 -12.74 23.43 28.31
N GLU A 373 -13.46 24.34 28.98
CA GLU A 373 -14.09 25.49 28.31
C GLU A 373 -13.00 26.24 27.54
N ILE A 374 -13.10 26.24 26.22
CA ILE A 374 -12.20 27.00 25.35
C ILE A 374 -12.65 28.45 25.48
N GLU A 375 -12.00 29.21 26.36
CA GLU A 375 -12.13 30.67 26.38
C GLU A 375 -11.75 31.21 25.00
N SER A 376 -12.73 31.82 24.34
CA SER A 376 -12.54 32.55 23.10
C SER A 376 -11.94 33.92 23.41
N ASP A 377 -10.67 34.14 23.06
CA ASP A 377 -10.10 35.47 22.90
C ASP A 377 -10.48 36.09 21.55
#